data_AF-A0A0M0JF09-F1
#
_entry.id   AF-A0A0M0JF09-F1
#
_cell.length_a   1.000
_cell.length_b   1.000
_cell.length_c   1.000
_cell.angle_alpha   90.00
_cell.angle_beta   90.00
_cell.angle_gamma   90.00
#
_symmetry.space_group_name_H-M   'P 1'
#
loop_
_entity.id
_entity.type
_entity.pdbx_description
1 polymer ?
#
loop_
_entity_poly.entity_id
_entity_poly.type
_entity_poly.pdbx_seq_one_letter_code
_entity_poly.pdbx_strand_id
1 'polypeptide(L)'
;MNKHLTSELIVGMGSGSNSADAGVPAVPAARRLAGLFTKEDNFNIHKTFGLGCLIHFLYRFAFIGAADMRFASTYQTLGCMAWHFALSTSSLIFKIPTKRIAEGSRIWPEYRLHSIVFACRSIACMLVVWAEDRLGVATPWYKVNAAIVIATLLAADFSTWWVGPNGRSSTIQELDAPPPMRYFFSVMQFHATAGCLVGVRRFSTQFFYVWIIQFTAFLMTLRRKNLAPHGPLVVTYGVMLTAGFCISTYDHFTHGSWLLVNTLANAAAALRLAGGLNKYVLWGGLGAVLQVVRPHLVVPAEDPYLMLKVGAWLVTVAAIVLIGVRKVKRDYKRDSDARVAATSMKPAGKVS
;
A
#
# COMPACT_ATOMS: atom_id res chain seq x y z
N MET A 1 19.45 -3.85 -22.41
CA MET A 1 18.02 -4.15 -22.63
C MET A 1 17.23 -2.84 -22.65
N ASN A 2 17.00 -2.39 -23.88
CA ASN A 2 16.36 -1.20 -24.46
C ASN A 2 15.86 -0.02 -23.60
N LYS A 3 16.48 1.15 -23.89
CA LYS A 3 16.12 2.52 -23.54
C LYS A 3 15.33 3.26 -24.66
N HIS A 4 14.73 2.55 -25.61
CA HIS A 4 14.00 3.19 -26.72
C HIS A 4 12.52 2.78 -26.70
N LEU A 5 11.67 3.71 -26.28
CA LEU A 5 10.26 3.93 -26.66
C LEU A 5 9.61 4.85 -25.61
N THR A 6 9.55 6.16 -25.90
CA THR A 6 8.50 7.13 -25.48
C THR A 6 8.96 8.58 -25.72
N SER A 7 9.16 8.93 -26.98
CA SER A 7 8.76 10.26 -27.46
C SER A 7 7.42 10.08 -28.16
N GLU A 8 6.53 11.04 -27.99
CA GLU A 8 5.15 11.12 -28.50
C GLU A 8 4.03 10.73 -27.52
N LEU A 9 3.04 11.62 -27.47
CA LEU A 9 1.91 11.74 -26.54
C LEU A 9 2.21 12.13 -25.07
N ILE A 10 2.74 13.35 -24.89
CA ILE A 10 2.35 14.19 -23.75
C ILE A 10 1.80 15.50 -24.32
N VAL A 11 0.55 15.46 -24.77
CA VAL A 11 -0.21 16.66 -25.13
C VAL A 11 -0.81 17.23 -23.84
N GLY A 12 -0.21 18.33 -23.39
CA GLY A 12 -0.79 19.43 -22.62
C GLY A 12 -1.74 19.09 -21.47
N MET A 13 -1.18 18.94 -20.26
CA MET A 13 -1.93 19.21 -19.03
C MET A 13 -1.10 20.12 -18.14
N GLY A 14 -1.38 21.42 -18.23
CA GLY A 14 -0.83 22.41 -17.33
C GLY A 14 -1.28 22.11 -15.90
N SER A 15 -0.33 21.88 -15.00
CA SER A 15 -0.58 21.81 -13.56
C SER A 15 -0.92 23.22 -13.05
N GLY A 16 -2.17 23.63 -13.26
CA GLY A 16 -2.77 24.81 -12.65
C GLY A 16 -3.28 24.49 -11.25
N SER A 17 -2.42 24.02 -10.34
CA SER A 17 -2.76 23.96 -8.92
C SER A 17 -2.62 25.38 -8.35
N ASN A 18 -3.66 26.20 -8.54
CA ASN A 18 -4.02 27.39 -7.74
C ASN A 18 -5.19 28.20 -8.33
N SER A 19 -5.89 27.72 -9.37
CA SER A 19 -7.22 28.24 -9.65
C SER A 19 -8.16 27.71 -8.58
N ALA A 20 -8.54 28.61 -7.68
CA ALA A 20 -9.69 28.49 -6.80
C ALA A 20 -10.74 27.53 -7.37
N ASP A 21 -11.08 26.49 -6.60
CA ASP A 21 -12.29 25.68 -6.75
C ASP A 21 -13.51 26.55 -6.36
N ALA A 22 -13.52 27.80 -6.83
CA ALA A 22 -14.52 28.82 -6.62
C ALA A 22 -15.72 28.44 -7.47
N GLY A 23 -16.66 27.72 -6.86
CA GLY A 23 -18.03 27.68 -7.35
C GLY A 23 -18.51 26.33 -7.88
N VAL A 24 -17.91 25.19 -7.54
CA VAL A 24 -18.65 23.93 -7.67
C VAL A 24 -19.74 23.93 -6.59
N PRO A 25 -21.03 24.07 -6.94
CA PRO A 25 -22.09 24.13 -5.94
C PRO A 25 -22.07 22.83 -5.13
N ALA A 26 -22.17 22.96 -3.80
CA ALA A 26 -22.20 21.82 -2.91
C ALA A 26 -23.35 20.89 -3.32
N VAL A 27 -23.02 19.68 -3.79
CA VAL A 27 -24.04 18.68 -4.12
C VAL A 27 -24.85 18.39 -2.84
N PRO A 28 -26.20 18.42 -2.87
CA PRO A 28 -27.02 18.12 -1.69
C PRO A 28 -26.67 16.76 -1.08
N ALA A 29 -26.60 16.67 0.25
CA ALA A 29 -26.15 15.47 0.97
C ALA A 29 -26.93 14.19 0.57
N ALA A 30 -28.24 14.30 0.36
CA ALA A 30 -29.09 13.18 -0.07
C ALA A 30 -28.66 12.62 -1.45
N ARG A 31 -28.29 13.49 -2.40
CA ARG A 31 -27.81 13.09 -3.73
C ARG A 31 -26.43 12.40 -3.65
N ARG A 32 -25.62 12.72 -2.62
CA ARG A 32 -24.32 12.08 -2.38
C ARG A 32 -24.47 10.62 -1.93
N LEU A 33 -25.43 10.33 -1.05
CA LEU A 33 -25.69 8.96 -0.57
C LEU A 33 -26.30 8.08 -1.65
N ALA A 34 -27.27 8.58 -2.42
CA ALA A 34 -27.84 7.86 -3.56
C ALA A 34 -26.77 7.51 -4.61
N GLY A 35 -25.77 8.38 -4.79
CA GLY A 35 -24.65 8.15 -5.70
C GLY A 35 -23.80 6.93 -5.35
N LEU A 36 -23.83 6.43 -4.11
CA LEU A 36 -23.11 5.22 -3.71
C LEU A 36 -23.72 3.93 -4.30
N PHE A 37 -24.99 3.95 -4.69
CA PHE A 37 -25.67 2.81 -5.30
C PHE A 37 -25.36 2.74 -6.79
N THR A 38 -24.93 1.56 -7.26
CA THR A 38 -24.64 1.32 -8.67
C THR A 38 -25.56 0.23 -9.21
N LYS A 39 -26.11 0.44 -10.40
CA LYS A 39 -26.87 -0.58 -11.13
C LYS A 39 -26.05 -1.82 -11.49
N GLU A 40 -24.71 -1.76 -11.40
CA GLU A 40 -23.84 -2.91 -11.63
C GLU A 40 -23.84 -3.92 -10.46
N ASP A 41 -24.30 -3.52 -9.26
CA ASP A 41 -24.40 -4.37 -8.07
C ASP A 41 -25.87 -4.72 -7.80
N ASN A 42 -26.49 -5.48 -8.72
CA ASN A 42 -27.94 -5.76 -8.71
C ASN A 42 -28.45 -6.36 -7.39
N PHE A 43 -27.62 -7.16 -6.73
CA PHE A 43 -27.95 -7.81 -5.45
C PHE A 43 -27.35 -7.10 -4.23
N ASN A 44 -26.73 -5.93 -4.43
CA ASN A 44 -26.02 -5.18 -3.39
C ASN A 44 -24.97 -6.03 -2.64
N ILE A 45 -24.37 -7.03 -3.30
CA ILE A 45 -23.45 -7.99 -2.67
C ILE A 45 -22.19 -7.27 -2.23
N HIS A 46 -21.57 -6.51 -3.13
CA HIS A 46 -20.33 -5.80 -2.82
C HIS A 46 -20.57 -4.74 -1.74
N LYS A 47 -21.70 -4.02 -1.83
CA LYS A 47 -22.08 -3.06 -0.81
C LYS A 47 -22.29 -3.69 0.57
N THR A 48 -22.95 -4.85 0.63
CA THR A 48 -23.21 -5.58 1.88
C THR A 48 -21.89 -6.03 2.51
N PHE A 49 -20.98 -6.59 1.70
CA PHE A 49 -19.63 -6.92 2.17
C PHE A 49 -18.88 -5.67 2.65
N GLY A 50 -18.99 -4.56 1.93
CA GLY A 50 -18.31 -3.30 2.24
C GLY A 50 -18.76 -2.71 3.58
N LEU A 51 -20.08 -2.64 3.81
CA LEU A 51 -20.64 -2.17 5.07
C LEU A 51 -20.27 -3.11 6.23
N GLY A 52 -20.37 -4.43 6.04
CA GLY A 52 -19.96 -5.40 7.05
C GLY A 52 -18.47 -5.29 7.42
N CYS A 53 -17.59 -5.13 6.43
CA CYS A 53 -16.16 -4.91 6.67
C CYS A 53 -15.91 -3.59 7.41
N LEU A 54 -16.63 -2.52 7.07
CA LEU A 54 -16.48 -1.23 7.75
C LEU A 54 -16.88 -1.32 9.23
N ILE A 55 -18.03 -1.94 9.53
CA ILE A 55 -18.46 -2.20 10.92
C ILE A 55 -17.43 -3.07 11.63
N HIS A 56 -16.91 -4.11 10.97
CA HIS A 56 -15.88 -4.97 11.54
C HIS A 56 -14.58 -4.22 11.82
N PHE A 57 -14.11 -3.33 10.93
CA PHE A 57 -12.97 -2.46 11.20
C PHE A 57 -13.19 -1.57 12.43
N LEU A 58 -14.35 -0.90 12.51
CA LEU A 58 -14.69 -0.05 13.66
C LEU A 58 -14.71 -0.84 14.96
N TYR A 59 -15.35 -2.01 14.96
CA TYR A 59 -15.36 -2.92 16.11
C TYR A 59 -13.94 -3.29 16.55
N ARG A 60 -13.09 -3.75 15.61
CA ARG A 60 -11.72 -4.17 15.91
C ARG A 60 -10.85 -3.02 16.39
N PHE A 61 -11.02 -1.82 15.82
CA PHE A 61 -10.27 -0.63 16.21
C PHE A 61 -10.61 -0.12 17.60
N ALA A 62 -11.80 -0.39 18.11
CA ALA A 62 -12.14 -0.13 19.52
C ALA A 62 -11.30 -0.98 20.51
N PHE A 63 -10.59 -2.00 20.03
CA PHE A 63 -9.75 -2.89 20.84
C PHE A 63 -8.27 -2.90 20.40
N ILE A 64 -7.77 -1.81 19.80
CA ILE A 64 -6.34 -1.64 19.51
C ILE A 64 -5.51 -1.75 20.81
N GLY A 65 -4.37 -2.43 20.74
CA GLY A 65 -3.41 -2.54 21.85
C GLY A 65 -3.10 -3.98 22.23
N ALA A 66 -3.04 -4.26 23.53
CA ALA A 66 -2.59 -5.55 24.07
C ALA A 66 -3.42 -6.75 23.56
N ALA A 67 -4.73 -6.58 23.40
CA ALA A 67 -5.67 -7.66 23.08
C ALA A 67 -5.69 -8.12 21.61
N ASP A 68 -4.70 -7.77 20.78
CA ASP A 68 -4.65 -8.11 19.33
C ASP A 68 -5.95 -7.81 18.59
N MET A 69 -6.60 -6.67 18.89
CA MET A 69 -7.91 -6.30 18.36
C MET A 69 -9.01 -7.37 18.61
N ARG A 70 -8.88 -8.16 19.68
CA ARG A 70 -9.70 -9.32 20.06
C ARG A 70 -9.71 -10.44 19.01
N PHE A 71 -8.72 -10.49 18.13
CA PHE A 71 -8.58 -11.67 17.27
C PHE A 71 -8.15 -12.87 18.12
N ALA A 72 -8.60 -14.04 17.68
CA ALA A 72 -8.29 -15.34 18.28
C ALA A 72 -8.45 -16.41 17.20
N SER A 73 -7.93 -17.62 17.42
CA SER A 73 -8.02 -18.71 16.44
C SER A 73 -9.34 -19.46 16.47
N THR A 74 -10.43 -18.69 16.38
CA THR A 74 -11.81 -19.17 16.32
C THR A 74 -12.30 -19.19 14.87
N TYR A 75 -13.36 -19.96 14.59
CA TYR A 75 -14.01 -19.94 13.28
C TYR A 75 -14.65 -18.58 12.96
N GLN A 76 -14.97 -17.77 13.97
CA GLN A 76 -15.43 -16.40 13.76
C GLN A 76 -14.35 -15.55 13.08
N THR A 77 -13.09 -15.62 13.53
CA THR A 77 -11.97 -14.93 12.88
C THR A 77 -11.80 -15.39 11.42
N LEU A 78 -11.92 -16.69 11.16
CA LEU A 78 -11.88 -17.24 9.81
C LEU A 78 -13.02 -16.70 8.93
N GLY A 79 -14.24 -16.66 9.46
CA GLY A 79 -15.39 -16.05 8.80
C GLY A 79 -15.17 -14.56 8.48
N CYS A 80 -14.60 -13.80 9.42
CA CYS A 80 -14.23 -12.40 9.19
C CYS A 80 -13.17 -12.26 8.08
N MET A 81 -12.14 -13.10 8.06
CA MET A 81 -11.13 -13.11 6.99
C MET A 81 -11.76 -13.42 5.63
N ALA A 82 -12.66 -14.41 5.57
CA ALA A 82 -13.41 -14.75 4.36
C ALA A 82 -14.29 -13.57 3.89
N TRP A 83 -14.88 -12.82 4.83
CA TRP A 83 -15.67 -11.63 4.53
C TRP A 83 -14.84 -10.51 3.88
N HIS A 84 -13.63 -10.23 4.40
CA HIS A 84 -12.70 -9.26 3.79
C HIS A 84 -12.17 -9.75 2.42
N PHE A 85 -11.94 -11.05 2.27
CA PHE A 85 -11.58 -11.63 0.97
C PHE A 85 -12.72 -11.44 -0.05
N ALA A 86 -13.96 -11.77 0.33
CA ALA A 86 -15.15 -11.60 -0.49
C ALA A 86 -15.41 -10.14 -0.88
N LEU A 87 -15.16 -9.18 0.03
CA LEU A 87 -15.19 -7.75 -0.32
C LEU A 87 -14.21 -7.42 -1.45
N SER A 88 -12.98 -7.93 -1.35
CA SER A 88 -11.92 -7.63 -2.32
C SER A 88 -12.25 -8.21 -3.69
N THR A 89 -12.67 -9.49 -3.74
CA THR A 89 -12.97 -10.18 -5.00
C THR A 89 -14.30 -9.76 -5.62
N SER A 90 -15.31 -9.42 -4.82
CA SER A 90 -16.59 -8.89 -5.34
C SER A 90 -16.42 -7.57 -6.10
N SER A 91 -15.32 -6.83 -5.92
CA SER A 91 -15.03 -5.62 -6.71
C SER A 91 -14.81 -5.89 -8.21
N LEU A 92 -14.60 -7.16 -8.60
CA LEU A 92 -14.42 -7.56 -10.00
C LEU A 92 -15.71 -7.46 -10.83
N ILE A 93 -16.88 -7.42 -10.19
CA ILE A 93 -18.17 -7.26 -10.89
C ILE A 93 -18.29 -5.90 -11.60
N PHE A 94 -17.56 -4.90 -11.12
CA PHE A 94 -17.65 -3.53 -11.66
C PHE A 94 -16.88 -3.38 -12.95
N LYS A 95 -17.49 -2.68 -13.91
CA LYS A 95 -16.81 -2.25 -15.14
C LYS A 95 -16.00 -0.99 -14.86
N ILE A 96 -14.69 -1.08 -15.09
CA ILE A 96 -13.76 0.03 -14.93
C ILE A 96 -13.37 0.53 -16.33
N PRO A 97 -13.44 1.84 -16.60
CA PRO A 97 -12.94 2.41 -17.85
C PRO A 97 -11.47 2.08 -18.06
N THR A 98 -11.10 1.67 -19.28
CA THR A 98 -9.71 1.40 -19.65
C THR A 98 -8.92 2.69 -19.87
N LYS A 99 -9.58 3.77 -20.34
CA LYS A 99 -8.91 5.03 -20.67
C LYS A 99 -8.57 5.86 -19.43
N ARG A 100 -7.31 6.28 -19.33
CA ARG A 100 -6.78 7.08 -18.23
C ARG A 100 -7.29 8.53 -18.22
N ILE A 101 -7.64 9.03 -17.04
CA ILE A 101 -7.73 10.46 -16.74
C ILE A 101 -6.42 10.87 -16.04
N ALA A 102 -5.84 12.01 -16.41
CA ALA A 102 -4.48 12.32 -16.02
C ALA A 102 -4.26 12.51 -14.51
N GLU A 103 -5.31 12.89 -13.77
CA GLU A 103 -5.25 13.10 -12.32
C GLU A 103 -4.81 11.84 -11.53
N GLY A 104 -4.99 10.64 -12.10
CA GLY A 104 -4.48 9.39 -11.51
C GLY A 104 -5.22 8.92 -10.24
N SER A 105 -6.16 9.71 -9.73
CA SER A 105 -6.91 9.47 -8.49
C SER A 105 -8.09 8.49 -8.61
N ARG A 106 -8.32 7.94 -9.81
CA ARG A 106 -9.38 6.98 -10.11
C ARG A 106 -8.84 5.55 -10.01
N ILE A 107 -9.69 4.63 -9.55
CA ILE A 107 -9.35 3.20 -9.55
C ILE A 107 -9.16 2.68 -10.99
N TRP A 108 -7.96 2.16 -11.27
CA TRP A 108 -7.58 1.55 -12.56
C TRP A 108 -7.69 0.02 -12.51
N PRO A 109 -7.80 -0.67 -13.67
CA PRO A 109 -7.81 -2.14 -13.69
C PRO A 109 -6.59 -2.77 -13.01
N GLU A 110 -5.38 -2.29 -13.29
CA GLU A 110 -4.16 -2.79 -12.63
C GLU A 110 -4.21 -2.51 -11.12
N TYR A 111 -4.54 -1.28 -10.71
CA TYR A 111 -4.63 -0.92 -9.30
C TYR A 111 -5.62 -1.85 -8.57
N ARG A 112 -6.79 -2.11 -9.15
CA ARG A 112 -7.80 -2.99 -8.54
C ARG A 112 -7.22 -4.38 -8.28
N LEU A 113 -6.57 -4.98 -9.28
CA LEU A 113 -5.97 -6.31 -9.13
C LEU A 113 -4.84 -6.31 -8.11
N HIS A 114 -3.96 -5.30 -8.13
CA HIS A 114 -2.91 -5.14 -7.12
C HIS A 114 -3.48 -5.01 -5.71
N SER A 115 -4.52 -4.20 -5.54
CA SER A 115 -5.22 -4.06 -4.26
C SER A 115 -5.77 -5.39 -3.76
N ILE A 116 -6.37 -6.21 -4.64
CA ILE A 116 -6.85 -7.55 -4.27
C ILE A 116 -5.67 -8.43 -3.84
N VAL A 117 -4.60 -8.48 -4.65
CA VAL A 117 -3.40 -9.28 -4.37
C VAL A 117 -2.77 -8.91 -3.03
N PHE A 118 -2.59 -7.62 -2.75
CA PHE A 118 -1.99 -7.16 -1.49
C PHE A 118 -2.92 -7.38 -0.28
N ALA A 119 -4.24 -7.26 -0.45
CA ALA A 119 -5.19 -7.63 0.61
C ALA A 119 -5.11 -9.14 0.90
N CYS A 120 -5.08 -9.97 -0.14
CA CYS A 120 -4.94 -11.43 -0.02
C CYS A 120 -3.63 -11.82 0.66
N ARG A 121 -2.51 -11.12 0.39
CA ARG A 121 -1.24 -11.33 1.11
C ARG A 121 -1.43 -11.21 2.62
N SER A 122 -2.01 -10.10 3.07
CA SER A 122 -2.19 -9.85 4.51
C SER A 122 -3.18 -10.84 5.13
N ILE A 123 -4.27 -11.17 4.42
CA ILE A 123 -5.22 -12.21 4.86
C ILE A 123 -4.54 -13.58 4.94
N ALA A 124 -3.68 -13.94 3.98
CA ALA A 124 -2.92 -15.18 4.02
C ALA A 124 -1.95 -15.22 5.20
N CYS A 125 -1.29 -14.10 5.51
CA CYS A 125 -0.47 -13.99 6.73
C CYS A 125 -1.31 -14.17 8.00
N MET A 126 -2.52 -13.60 8.07
CA MET A 126 -3.45 -13.84 9.19
C MET A 126 -3.87 -15.31 9.27
N LEU A 127 -4.11 -15.96 8.13
CA LEU A 127 -4.48 -17.37 8.07
C LEU A 127 -3.36 -18.28 8.59
N VAL A 128 -2.09 -17.94 8.33
CA VAL A 128 -0.94 -18.64 8.91
C VAL A 128 -0.95 -18.52 10.44
N VAL A 129 -1.16 -17.32 11.00
CA VAL A 129 -1.25 -17.12 12.46
C VAL A 129 -2.40 -17.95 13.04
N TRP A 130 -3.57 -17.89 12.41
CA TRP A 130 -4.75 -18.66 12.81
C TRP A 130 -4.49 -20.18 12.79
N ALA A 131 -3.84 -20.68 11.74
CA ALA A 131 -3.59 -22.11 11.57
C ALA A 131 -2.58 -22.62 12.59
N GLU A 132 -1.49 -21.88 12.84
CA GLU A 132 -0.45 -22.28 13.79
C GLU A 132 -0.97 -22.36 15.22
N ASP A 133 -1.74 -21.37 15.65
CA ASP A 133 -2.34 -21.35 16.99
C ASP A 133 -3.42 -22.44 17.11
N ARG A 134 -4.23 -22.66 16.05
CA ARG A 134 -5.24 -23.73 16.05
C ARG A 134 -4.65 -25.13 16.09
N LEU A 135 -3.50 -25.33 15.44
CA LEU A 135 -2.81 -26.62 15.35
C LEU A 135 -1.78 -26.82 16.47
N GLY A 136 -1.58 -25.83 17.35
CA GLY A 136 -0.61 -25.91 18.46
C GLY A 136 0.83 -26.07 17.97
N VAL A 137 1.19 -25.41 16.87
CA VAL A 137 2.52 -25.56 16.25
C VAL A 137 3.59 -24.94 17.16
N ALA A 138 4.57 -25.76 17.59
CA ALA A 138 5.65 -25.30 18.46
C ALA A 138 6.60 -24.30 17.79
N THR A 139 6.82 -24.42 16.48
CA THR A 139 7.73 -23.55 15.70
C THR A 139 6.98 -22.84 14.58
N PRO A 140 6.98 -21.50 14.55
CA PRO A 140 6.21 -20.81 13.53
C PRO A 140 6.72 -21.06 12.10
N TRP A 141 5.80 -21.20 11.15
CA TRP A 141 6.04 -21.49 9.73
C TRP A 141 6.53 -20.27 8.95
N TYR A 142 7.68 -19.72 9.33
CA TYR A 142 8.25 -18.53 8.68
C TYR A 142 8.56 -18.72 7.19
N LYS A 143 8.78 -19.95 6.74
CA LYS A 143 8.96 -20.28 5.31
C LYS A 143 7.69 -19.99 4.50
N VAL A 144 6.51 -20.18 5.11
CA VAL A 144 5.22 -19.88 4.48
C VAL A 144 5.04 -18.37 4.30
N ASN A 145 5.46 -17.55 5.27
CA ASN A 145 5.48 -16.08 5.12
C ASN A 145 6.35 -15.63 3.93
N ALA A 146 7.54 -16.22 3.75
CA ALA A 146 8.39 -15.93 2.61
C ALA A 146 7.74 -16.36 1.28
N ALA A 147 7.13 -17.55 1.25
CA ALA A 147 6.38 -18.02 0.08
C ALA A 147 5.20 -17.08 -0.27
N ILE A 148 4.45 -16.62 0.73
CA ILE A 148 3.36 -15.64 0.55
C ILE A 148 3.88 -14.34 -0.07
N VAL A 149 5.01 -13.81 0.40
CA VAL A 149 5.61 -12.58 -0.17
C VAL A 149 6.00 -12.78 -1.63
N ILE A 150 6.70 -13.88 -1.96
CA ILE A 150 7.09 -14.17 -3.35
C ILE A 150 5.88 -14.39 -4.26
N ALA A 151 4.90 -15.17 -3.79
CA ALA A 151 3.64 -15.39 -4.51
C ALA A 151 2.90 -14.07 -4.76
N THR A 152 2.91 -13.14 -3.80
CA THR A 152 2.34 -11.79 -3.98
C THR A 152 3.03 -11.03 -5.10
N LEU A 153 4.37 -11.06 -5.16
CA LEU A 153 5.12 -10.37 -6.21
C LEU A 153 4.82 -10.95 -7.60
N LEU A 154 4.73 -12.29 -7.70
CA LEU A 154 4.35 -12.98 -8.93
C LEU A 154 2.91 -12.63 -9.35
N ALA A 155 1.96 -12.66 -8.42
CA ALA A 155 0.57 -12.32 -8.68
C ALA A 155 0.37 -10.85 -9.09
N ALA A 156 1.15 -9.92 -8.50
CA ALA A 156 1.13 -8.52 -8.89
C ALA A 156 1.65 -8.33 -10.33
N ASP A 157 2.74 -8.99 -10.71
CA ASP A 157 3.28 -8.92 -12.08
C ASP A 157 2.38 -9.60 -13.10
N PHE A 158 1.80 -10.74 -12.74
CA PHE A 158 0.78 -11.40 -13.55
C PHE A 158 -0.41 -10.46 -13.77
N SER A 159 -0.86 -9.75 -12.74
CA SER A 159 -1.94 -8.76 -12.86
C SER A 159 -1.58 -7.60 -13.79
N THR A 160 -0.35 -7.08 -13.70
CA THR A 160 0.17 -6.03 -14.60
C THR A 160 0.26 -6.51 -16.05
N TRP A 161 0.69 -7.75 -16.26
CA TRP A 161 0.75 -8.37 -17.58
C TRP A 161 -0.65 -8.57 -18.17
N TRP A 162 -1.56 -9.14 -17.37
CA TRP A 162 -2.95 -9.45 -17.76
C TRP A 162 -3.73 -8.23 -18.23
N VAL A 163 -3.56 -7.10 -17.54
CA VAL A 163 -4.26 -5.85 -17.85
C VAL A 163 -3.73 -5.19 -19.14
N GLY A 164 -2.50 -5.54 -19.57
CA GLY A 164 -1.88 -5.01 -20.77
C GLY A 164 -1.48 -3.53 -20.67
N PRO A 165 -0.77 -2.98 -21.66
CA PRO A 165 -0.21 -1.62 -21.62
C PRO A 165 -1.26 -0.52 -21.36
N ASN A 166 -2.46 -0.68 -21.91
CA ASN A 166 -3.52 0.33 -21.85
C ASN A 166 -4.17 0.46 -20.47
N GLY A 167 -4.15 -0.59 -19.65
CA GLY A 167 -4.70 -0.55 -18.30
C GLY A 167 -3.65 -0.41 -17.21
N ARG A 168 -2.37 -0.21 -17.59
CA ARG A 168 -1.30 0.00 -16.62
C ARG A 168 -1.56 1.25 -15.80
N SER A 169 -1.59 1.10 -14.49
CA SER A 169 -1.55 2.19 -13.54
C SER A 169 -0.13 2.69 -13.48
N SER A 170 0.01 4.01 -13.51
CA SER A 170 1.22 4.58 -12.95
C SER A 170 1.33 4.19 -11.49
N THR A 171 2.52 3.72 -11.11
CA THR A 171 2.84 3.48 -9.72
C THR A 171 2.66 4.76 -8.89
N ILE A 172 2.80 4.66 -7.57
CA ILE A 172 2.74 5.78 -6.63
C ILE A 172 3.66 6.98 -6.97
N GLN A 173 4.58 6.79 -7.91
CA GLN A 173 5.51 7.79 -8.42
C GLN A 173 4.84 8.86 -9.31
N GLU A 174 3.72 8.56 -9.97
CA GLU A 174 2.96 9.55 -10.76
C GLU A 174 1.66 9.97 -10.08
N LEU A 175 1.44 9.59 -8.81
CA LEU A 175 0.35 10.16 -8.03
C LEU A 175 0.55 11.68 -7.98
N ASP A 176 -0.51 12.45 -8.21
CA ASP A 176 -0.48 13.90 -8.04
C ASP A 176 -0.42 14.26 -6.54
N ALA A 177 0.77 14.14 -5.97
CA ALA A 177 1.05 14.38 -4.56
C ALA A 177 2.45 14.99 -4.43
N PRO A 178 2.70 15.78 -3.36
CA PRO A 178 4.02 16.34 -3.11
C PRO A 178 5.12 15.27 -3.14
N PRO A 179 6.30 15.53 -3.73
CA PRO A 179 7.38 14.55 -3.80
C PRO A 179 7.75 13.87 -2.47
N PRO A 180 7.80 14.58 -1.31
CA PRO A 180 8.05 13.92 -0.02
C PRO A 180 7.00 12.86 0.34
N MET A 181 5.74 13.12 0.00
CA MET A 181 4.62 12.24 0.28
C MET A 181 4.66 10.98 -0.61
N ARG A 182 4.93 11.14 -1.91
CA ARG A 182 5.17 9.99 -2.82
C ARG A 182 6.31 9.11 -2.34
N TYR A 183 7.38 9.73 -1.83
CA TYR A 183 8.51 9.01 -1.26
C TYR A 183 8.10 8.24 0.00
N PHE A 184 7.46 8.90 0.95
CA PHE A 184 6.94 8.27 2.17
C PHE A 184 6.06 7.07 1.84
N PHE A 185 5.09 7.21 0.93
CA PHE A 185 4.21 6.11 0.55
C PHE A 185 4.98 4.93 -0.06
N SER A 186 6.02 5.22 -0.86
CA SER A 186 6.89 4.19 -1.42
C SER A 186 7.63 3.41 -0.31
N VAL A 187 8.21 4.12 0.67
CA VAL A 187 8.94 3.51 1.79
C VAL A 187 8.02 2.65 2.65
N MET A 188 6.79 3.10 2.91
CA MET A 188 5.82 2.33 3.71
C MET A 188 5.44 0.99 3.08
N GLN A 189 5.47 0.86 1.74
CA GLN A 189 5.26 -0.44 1.07
C GLN A 189 6.38 -1.45 1.38
N PHE A 190 7.63 -1.00 1.54
CA PHE A 190 8.74 -1.85 1.97
C PHE A 190 8.56 -2.30 3.41
N HIS A 191 8.15 -1.39 4.30
CA HIS A 191 7.87 -1.73 5.71
C HIS A 191 6.75 -2.75 5.84
N ALA A 192 5.63 -2.57 5.12
CA ALA A 192 4.54 -3.55 5.13
C ALA A 192 5.01 -4.93 4.63
N THR A 193 5.82 -4.96 3.56
CA THR A 193 6.33 -6.22 2.99
C THR A 193 7.35 -6.90 3.90
N ALA A 194 8.24 -6.13 4.53
CA ALA A 194 9.19 -6.64 5.51
C ALA A 194 8.46 -7.21 6.74
N GLY A 195 7.41 -6.54 7.23
CA GLY A 195 6.57 -7.06 8.31
C GLY A 195 5.90 -8.38 7.97
N CYS A 196 5.34 -8.51 6.76
CA CYS A 196 4.80 -9.79 6.27
C CYS A 196 5.88 -10.88 6.18
N LEU A 197 7.09 -10.53 5.72
CA LEU A 197 8.21 -11.47 5.54
C LEU A 197 8.76 -11.97 6.88
N VAL A 198 8.95 -11.07 7.85
CA VAL A 198 9.41 -11.43 9.20
C VAL A 198 8.37 -12.30 9.90
N GLY A 199 7.09 -12.04 9.66
CA GLY A 199 5.99 -12.89 10.10
C GLY A 199 5.73 -12.76 11.60
N VAL A 200 5.47 -11.55 12.10
CA VAL A 200 5.02 -11.38 13.50
C VAL A 200 3.66 -12.05 13.69
N ARG A 201 3.51 -12.84 14.76
CA ARG A 201 2.32 -13.64 15.06
C ARG A 201 1.22 -12.82 15.75
N ARG A 202 0.82 -11.76 15.05
CA ARG A 202 -0.22 -10.82 15.47
C ARG A 202 -1.18 -10.57 14.32
N PHE A 203 -2.47 -10.63 14.60
CA PHE A 203 -3.49 -10.32 13.62
C PHE A 203 -3.54 -8.81 13.33
N SER A 204 -3.33 -7.97 14.35
CA SER A 204 -3.46 -6.51 14.29
C SER A 204 -2.67 -5.86 13.17
N THR A 205 -1.38 -6.19 13.04
CA THR A 205 -0.53 -5.64 11.97
C THR A 205 -1.09 -5.97 10.58
N GLN A 206 -1.40 -7.24 10.33
CA GLN A 206 -1.89 -7.68 9.02
C GLN A 206 -3.30 -7.12 8.73
N PHE A 207 -4.17 -7.10 9.74
CA PHE A 207 -5.50 -6.53 9.64
C PHE A 207 -5.47 -5.03 9.32
N PHE A 208 -4.53 -4.29 9.91
CA PHE A 208 -4.34 -2.88 9.59
C PHE A 208 -3.88 -2.68 8.13
N TYR A 209 -3.06 -3.58 7.59
CA TYR A 209 -2.73 -3.56 6.15
C TYR A 209 -3.97 -3.80 5.28
N VAL A 210 -4.84 -4.76 5.65
CA VAL A 210 -6.12 -4.98 4.95
C VAL A 210 -6.98 -3.71 5.00
N TRP A 211 -7.06 -3.04 6.16
CA TRP A 211 -7.77 -1.77 6.30
C TRP A 211 -7.23 -0.70 5.36
N ILE A 212 -5.92 -0.43 5.38
CA ILE A 212 -5.28 0.57 4.51
C ILE A 212 -5.65 0.29 3.05
N ILE A 213 -5.53 -0.95 2.61
CA ILE A 213 -5.75 -1.35 1.21
C ILE A 213 -7.22 -1.19 0.82
N GLN A 214 -8.14 -1.79 1.59
CA GLN A 214 -9.57 -1.77 1.28
C GLN A 214 -10.18 -0.37 1.42
N PHE A 215 -9.78 0.37 2.44
CA PHE A 215 -10.26 1.73 2.64
C PHE A 215 -9.74 2.67 1.55
N THR A 216 -8.50 2.51 1.09
CA THR A 216 -7.99 3.28 -0.07
C THR A 216 -8.79 2.97 -1.34
N ALA A 217 -9.15 1.71 -1.59
CA ALA A 217 -10.04 1.34 -2.69
C ALA A 217 -11.42 2.02 -2.59
N PHE A 218 -11.98 2.11 -1.39
CA PHE A 218 -13.20 2.86 -1.11
C PHE A 218 -13.03 4.36 -1.39
N LEU A 219 -11.95 4.98 -0.92
CA LEU A 219 -11.65 6.40 -1.15
C LEU A 219 -11.55 6.74 -2.65
N MET A 220 -10.87 5.93 -3.45
CA MET A 220 -10.85 6.15 -4.91
C MET A 220 -12.21 5.91 -5.58
N THR A 221 -13.08 5.09 -4.97
CA THR A 221 -14.46 4.95 -5.44
C THR A 221 -15.27 6.22 -5.18
N LEU A 222 -15.09 6.85 -4.02
CA LEU A 222 -15.65 8.18 -3.75
C LEU A 222 -15.14 9.21 -4.75
N ARG A 223 -13.83 9.20 -5.06
CA ARG A 223 -13.25 10.08 -6.08
C ARG A 223 -13.84 9.84 -7.46
N ARG A 224 -13.94 8.58 -7.89
CA ARG A 224 -14.55 8.16 -9.16
C ARG A 224 -15.98 8.71 -9.32
N LYS A 225 -16.71 8.81 -8.22
CA LYS A 225 -18.09 9.31 -8.16
C LYS A 225 -18.18 10.81 -7.91
N ASN A 226 -17.04 11.50 -7.89
CA ASN A 226 -16.92 12.92 -7.57
C ASN A 226 -17.56 13.30 -6.21
N LEU A 227 -17.50 12.38 -5.24
CA LEU A 227 -18.03 12.58 -3.88
C LEU A 227 -16.97 13.13 -2.91
N ALA A 228 -15.68 13.00 -3.27
CA ALA A 228 -14.56 13.51 -2.48
C ALA A 228 -13.50 14.15 -3.40
N PRO A 229 -12.92 15.29 -3.00
CA PRO A 229 -11.79 15.92 -3.69
C PRO A 229 -10.50 15.14 -3.50
N HIS A 230 -9.57 15.24 -4.46
CA HIS A 230 -8.32 14.46 -4.48
C HIS A 230 -7.40 14.72 -3.27
N GLY A 231 -7.14 15.99 -2.95
CA GLY A 231 -6.21 16.38 -1.88
C GLY A 231 -6.51 15.69 -0.53
N PRO A 232 -7.73 15.83 0.02
CA PRO A 232 -8.11 15.14 1.25
C PRO A 232 -7.95 13.63 1.20
N LEU A 233 -8.23 12.96 0.07
CA LEU A 233 -8.06 11.52 -0.05
C LEU A 233 -6.59 11.09 0.06
N VAL A 234 -5.69 11.84 -0.56
CA VAL A 234 -4.25 11.61 -0.48
C VAL A 234 -3.75 11.83 0.96
N VAL A 235 -4.22 12.88 1.62
CA VAL A 235 -3.90 13.14 3.04
C VAL A 235 -4.43 12.02 3.93
N THR A 236 -5.68 11.60 3.75
CA THR A 236 -6.25 10.46 4.48
C THR A 236 -5.38 9.23 4.29
N TYR A 237 -5.00 8.88 3.06
CA TYR A 237 -4.10 7.76 2.80
C TYR A 237 -2.77 7.86 3.55
N GLY A 238 -2.16 9.04 3.60
CA GLY A 238 -0.96 9.27 4.41
C GLY A 238 -1.18 9.04 5.90
N VAL A 239 -2.29 9.53 6.46
CA VAL A 239 -2.66 9.28 7.87
C VAL A 239 -2.85 7.80 8.13
N MET A 240 -3.52 7.08 7.21
CA MET A 240 -3.72 5.63 7.34
C MET A 240 -2.40 4.86 7.37
N LEU A 241 -1.47 5.22 6.49
CA LEU A 241 -0.13 4.61 6.45
C LEU A 241 0.66 4.88 7.73
N THR A 242 0.64 6.11 8.24
CA THR A 242 1.30 6.45 9.51
C THR A 242 0.69 5.66 10.66
N ALA A 243 -0.64 5.59 10.76
CA ALA A 243 -1.31 4.81 11.79
C ALA A 243 -0.93 3.32 11.71
N GLY A 244 -0.89 2.74 10.49
CA GLY A 244 -0.47 1.36 10.30
C GLY A 244 0.99 1.11 10.66
N PHE A 245 1.86 2.06 10.36
CA PHE A 245 3.26 2.01 10.76
C PHE A 245 3.42 2.06 12.28
N CYS A 246 2.64 2.88 12.99
CA CYS A 246 2.64 2.93 14.46
C CYS A 246 2.16 1.61 15.08
N ILE A 247 1.06 1.04 14.60
CA ILE A 247 0.55 -0.26 15.07
C ILE A 247 1.56 -1.37 14.80
N SER A 248 2.10 -1.42 13.58
CA SER A 248 3.13 -2.40 13.21
C SER A 248 4.39 -2.25 14.06
N THR A 249 4.81 -1.01 14.35
CA THR A 249 5.94 -0.71 15.23
C THR A 249 5.70 -1.23 16.64
N TYR A 250 4.52 -0.99 17.21
CA TYR A 250 4.13 -1.51 18.52
C TYR A 250 4.14 -3.05 18.56
N ASP A 251 3.53 -3.70 17.57
CA ASP A 251 3.53 -5.17 17.49
C ASP A 251 4.95 -5.72 17.33
N HIS A 252 5.78 -5.10 16.49
CA HIS A 252 7.17 -5.55 16.32
C HIS A 252 7.99 -5.36 17.60
N PHE A 253 7.76 -4.27 18.33
CA PHE A 253 8.45 -3.96 19.58
C PHE A 253 8.09 -4.98 20.67
N THR A 254 6.80 -5.25 20.86
CA THR A 254 6.32 -6.26 21.83
C THR A 254 6.83 -7.68 21.53
N HIS A 255 7.20 -7.96 20.27
CA HIS A 255 7.79 -9.24 19.85
C HIS A 255 9.32 -9.22 19.73
N GLY A 256 9.99 -8.16 20.21
CA GLY A 256 11.46 -8.05 20.15
C GLY A 256 12.04 -8.01 18.73
N SER A 257 11.21 -7.74 17.72
CA SER A 257 11.59 -7.77 16.30
C SER A 257 11.68 -6.38 15.64
N TRP A 258 11.44 -5.32 16.41
CA TRP A 258 11.36 -3.94 15.90
C TRP A 258 12.62 -3.50 15.13
N LEU A 259 13.81 -3.65 15.74
CA LEU A 259 15.08 -3.27 15.09
C LEU A 259 15.29 -4.06 13.79
N LEU A 260 15.03 -5.37 13.83
CA LEU A 260 15.20 -6.26 12.68
C LEU A 260 14.29 -5.85 11.53
N VAL A 261 12.98 -5.72 11.77
CA VAL A 261 12.01 -5.41 10.71
C VAL A 261 12.32 -4.05 10.08
N ASN A 262 12.59 -3.02 10.89
CA ASN A 262 12.90 -1.69 10.40
C ASN A 262 14.22 -1.66 9.62
N THR A 263 15.25 -2.35 10.09
CA THR A 263 16.54 -2.46 9.40
C THR A 263 16.36 -3.13 8.04
N LEU A 264 15.63 -4.25 7.99
CA LEU A 264 15.35 -4.97 6.74
C LEU A 264 14.52 -4.13 5.76
N ALA A 265 13.48 -3.45 6.25
CA ALA A 265 12.64 -2.58 5.43
C ALA A 265 13.44 -1.42 4.83
N ASN A 266 14.26 -0.73 5.64
CA ASN A 266 15.08 0.39 5.21
C ASN A 266 16.19 -0.07 4.25
N ALA A 267 16.85 -1.20 4.53
CA ALA A 267 17.83 -1.79 3.62
C ALA A 267 17.19 -2.18 2.29
N ALA A 268 16.03 -2.83 2.31
CA ALA A 268 15.29 -3.19 1.10
C ALA A 268 14.91 -1.96 0.27
N ALA A 269 14.41 -0.92 0.94
CA ALA A 269 14.07 0.34 0.29
C ALA A 269 15.32 1.01 -0.30
N ALA A 270 16.44 1.03 0.41
CA ALA A 270 17.69 1.61 -0.08
C ALA A 270 18.23 0.86 -1.31
N LEU A 271 18.35 -0.48 -1.23
CA LEU A 271 18.82 -1.33 -2.32
C LEU A 271 17.94 -1.21 -3.57
N ARG A 272 16.62 -1.11 -3.40
CA ARG A 272 15.68 -0.98 -4.53
C ARG A 272 15.63 0.43 -5.11
N LEU A 273 15.53 1.45 -4.26
CA LEU A 273 15.30 2.84 -4.71
C LEU A 273 16.57 3.53 -5.20
N ALA A 274 17.73 3.21 -4.62
CA ALA A 274 19.03 3.73 -5.07
C ALA A 274 19.77 2.74 -5.97
N GLY A 275 19.81 1.45 -5.59
CA GLY A 275 20.56 0.43 -6.32
C GLY A 275 19.81 -0.22 -7.48
N GLY A 276 18.50 -0.01 -7.61
CA GLY A 276 17.69 -0.61 -8.67
C GLY A 276 17.58 -2.15 -8.60
N LEU A 277 17.95 -2.76 -7.46
CA LEU A 277 18.03 -4.21 -7.31
C LEU A 277 16.71 -4.89 -7.69
N ASN A 278 16.75 -5.99 -8.43
CA ASN A 278 15.55 -6.73 -8.81
C ASN A 278 14.73 -7.15 -7.57
N LYS A 279 13.41 -6.99 -7.59
CA LYS A 279 12.55 -7.25 -6.43
C LYS A 279 12.52 -8.71 -5.99
N TYR A 280 12.68 -9.66 -6.91
CA TYR A 280 12.72 -11.09 -6.58
C TYR A 280 14.04 -11.46 -5.91
N VAL A 281 15.15 -10.97 -6.45
CA VAL A 281 16.48 -11.13 -5.83
C VAL A 281 16.48 -10.49 -4.44
N LEU A 282 15.91 -9.29 -4.31
CA LEU A 282 15.82 -8.58 -3.04
C LEU A 282 15.02 -9.36 -2.00
N TRP A 283 13.74 -9.65 -2.26
CA TRP A 283 12.88 -10.27 -1.25
C TRP A 283 13.19 -11.76 -1.03
N GLY A 284 13.62 -12.47 -2.08
CA GLY A 284 14.10 -13.85 -1.97
C GLY A 284 15.39 -13.94 -1.15
N GLY A 285 16.36 -13.06 -1.42
CA GLY A 285 17.61 -12.98 -0.66
C GLY A 285 17.38 -12.61 0.81
N LEU A 286 16.58 -11.58 1.09
CA LEU A 286 16.21 -11.22 2.46
C LEU A 286 15.44 -12.34 3.18
N GLY A 287 14.55 -13.05 2.46
CA GLY A 287 13.85 -14.20 2.98
C GLY A 287 14.79 -15.34 3.38
N ALA A 288 15.78 -15.65 2.53
CA ALA A 288 16.79 -16.67 2.80
C ALA A 288 17.68 -16.29 3.99
N VAL A 289 18.19 -15.05 4.03
CA VAL A 289 18.97 -14.52 5.17
C VAL A 289 18.18 -14.62 6.47
N LEU A 290 16.89 -14.26 6.44
CA LEU A 290 16.02 -14.39 7.61
C LEU A 290 15.89 -15.84 8.09
N GLN A 291 15.84 -16.84 7.21
CA GLN A 291 15.77 -18.24 7.66
C GLN A 291 17.04 -18.68 8.39
N VAL A 292 18.20 -18.19 7.95
CA VAL A 292 19.50 -18.52 8.55
C VAL A 292 19.70 -17.79 9.88
N VAL A 293 19.34 -16.50 9.94
CA VAL A 293 19.63 -15.65 11.10
C VAL A 293 18.61 -15.82 12.23
N ARG A 294 17.39 -16.31 11.93
CA ARG A 294 16.28 -16.37 12.90
C ARG A 294 16.54 -17.17 14.19
N PRO A 295 17.21 -18.34 14.19
CA PRO A 295 17.57 -19.02 15.42
C PRO A 295 18.39 -18.15 16.38
N HIS A 296 19.11 -17.15 15.85
CA HIS A 296 19.94 -16.22 16.61
C HIS A 296 19.22 -14.89 16.94
N LEU A 297 17.94 -14.74 16.54
CA LEU A 297 17.15 -13.54 16.76
C LEU A 297 16.20 -13.63 17.97
N VAL A 298 16.04 -14.82 18.57
CA VAL A 298 15.24 -14.98 19.79
C VAL A 298 15.99 -14.30 20.94
N VAL A 299 15.49 -13.14 21.34
CA VAL A 299 16.08 -12.23 22.33
C VAL A 299 16.09 -12.91 23.71
N PRO A 300 17.24 -13.32 24.25
CA PRO A 300 17.39 -13.50 25.70
C PRO A 300 17.35 -12.11 26.35
N ALA A 301 17.09 -12.04 27.66
CA ALA A 301 17.13 -10.77 28.41
C ALA A 301 18.47 -10.03 28.26
N GLU A 302 19.53 -10.74 27.88
CA GLU A 302 20.84 -10.22 27.52
C GLU A 302 21.11 -10.51 26.04
N ASP A 303 20.79 -9.56 25.16
CA ASP A 303 21.11 -9.66 23.73
C ASP A 303 22.52 -9.09 23.47
N PRO A 304 23.56 -9.94 23.32
CA PRO A 304 24.92 -9.47 23.10
C PRO A 304 25.07 -8.68 21.78
N TYR A 305 24.08 -8.78 20.88
CA TYR A 305 24.07 -8.09 19.59
C TYR A 305 23.24 -6.82 19.58
N LEU A 306 22.73 -6.34 20.73
CA LEU A 306 21.86 -5.16 20.78
C LEU A 306 22.52 -3.93 20.14
N MET A 307 23.78 -3.64 20.49
CA MET A 307 24.51 -2.49 19.94
C MET A 307 24.71 -2.62 18.42
N LEU A 308 24.97 -3.83 17.92
CA LEU A 308 25.08 -4.09 16.49
C LEU A 308 23.73 -3.86 15.78
N LYS A 309 22.63 -4.33 16.37
CA LYS A 309 21.27 -4.15 15.82
C LYS A 309 20.88 -2.66 15.79
N VAL A 310 21.19 -1.91 16.85
CA VAL A 310 20.96 -0.46 16.92
C VAL A 310 21.82 0.27 15.89
N GLY A 311 23.10 -0.07 15.78
CA GLY A 311 24.00 0.50 14.77
C GLY A 311 23.51 0.25 13.34
N ALA A 312 23.12 -0.99 13.01
CA ALA A 312 22.56 -1.33 11.71
C ALA A 312 21.26 -0.57 11.41
N TRP A 313 20.38 -0.42 12.41
CA TRP A 313 19.16 0.37 12.28
C TRP A 313 19.48 1.84 11.99
N LEU A 314 20.37 2.47 12.77
CA LEU A 314 20.78 3.87 12.56
C LEU A 314 21.37 4.10 11.16
N VAL A 315 22.25 3.20 10.71
CA VAL A 315 22.86 3.27 9.37
C VAL A 315 21.79 3.18 8.28
N THR A 316 20.84 2.25 8.40
CA THR A 316 19.78 2.09 7.39
C THR A 316 18.78 3.25 7.41
N VAL A 317 18.49 3.85 8.57
CA VAL A 317 17.70 5.08 8.68
C VAL A 317 18.42 6.25 8.01
N ALA A 318 19.70 6.47 8.30
CA ALA A 318 20.49 7.52 7.67
C ALA A 318 20.52 7.36 6.13
N ALA A 319 20.70 6.12 5.65
CA ALA A 319 20.69 5.80 4.23
C ALA A 319 19.33 6.15 3.59
N ILE A 320 18.20 5.75 4.19
CA ILE A 320 16.88 6.01 3.61
C ILE A 320 16.50 7.49 3.69
N VAL A 321 16.95 8.23 4.70
CA VAL A 321 16.78 9.69 4.77
C VAL A 321 17.57 10.37 3.65
N LEU A 322 18.84 10.01 3.46
CA LEU A 322 19.69 10.59 2.42
C LEU A 322 19.14 10.32 1.00
N ILE A 323 18.68 9.09 0.75
CA ILE A 323 18.02 8.71 -0.51
C ILE A 323 16.75 9.53 -0.71
N GLY A 324 15.96 9.71 0.36
CA GLY A 324 14.75 10.52 0.35
C GLY A 324 15.02 11.96 -0.05
N VAL A 325 15.95 12.63 0.61
CA VAL A 325 16.34 14.02 0.30
C VAL A 325 16.77 14.16 -1.17
N ARG A 326 17.63 13.26 -1.66
CA ARG A 326 18.09 13.27 -3.06
C ARG A 326 16.95 13.05 -4.05
N LYS A 327 16.06 12.08 -3.77
CA LYS A 327 14.93 11.76 -4.65
C LYS A 327 13.91 12.90 -4.68
N VAL A 328 13.55 13.45 -3.52
CA VAL A 328 12.62 14.58 -3.38
C VAL A 328 13.15 15.80 -4.15
N LYS A 329 14.42 16.16 -3.99
CA LYS A 329 15.04 17.27 -4.74
C LYS A 329 14.98 17.05 -6.25
N ARG A 330 15.29 15.83 -6.72
CA ARG A 330 15.21 15.48 -8.14
C ARG A 330 13.79 15.58 -8.68
N ASP A 331 12.82 15.09 -7.93
CA ASP A 331 11.42 15.10 -8.33
C ASP A 331 10.88 16.54 -8.38
N TYR A 332 11.22 17.41 -7.43
CA TYR A 332 10.91 18.84 -7.51
C TYR A 332 11.50 19.51 -8.76
N LYS A 333 12.77 19.23 -9.06
CA LYS A 333 13.42 19.76 -10.27
C LYS A 333 12.67 19.33 -11.52
N ARG A 334 12.38 18.03 -11.65
CA ARG A 334 11.62 17.47 -12.78
C ARG A 334 10.25 18.12 -12.93
N ASP A 335 9.52 18.29 -11.81
CA ASP A 335 8.18 18.87 -11.83
C ASP A 335 8.24 20.38 -12.19
N SER A 336 9.30 21.09 -11.79
CA SER A 336 9.59 22.47 -12.22
C SER A 336 9.91 22.56 -13.72
N ASP A 337 10.80 21.70 -14.21
CA ASP A 337 11.20 21.66 -15.63
C ASP A 337 9.98 21.36 -16.53
N ALA A 338 9.11 20.44 -16.11
CA ALA A 338 7.86 20.13 -16.82
C ALA A 338 6.90 21.33 -16.89
N ARG A 339 6.82 22.15 -15.83
CA ARG A 339 6.00 23.38 -15.82
C ARG A 339 6.54 24.44 -16.77
N VAL A 340 7.87 24.64 -16.79
CA VAL A 340 8.51 25.59 -17.72
C VAL A 340 8.29 25.16 -19.17
N ALA A 341 8.48 23.87 -19.47
CA ALA A 341 8.21 23.31 -20.79
C ALA A 341 6.74 23.53 -21.22
N ALA A 342 5.78 23.26 -20.34
CA ALA A 342 4.36 23.47 -20.64
C ALA A 342 3.99 24.94 -20.92
N THR A 343 4.62 25.90 -20.24
CA THR A 343 4.44 27.33 -20.52
C THR A 343 5.05 27.73 -21.86
N SER A 344 6.22 27.20 -22.21
CA SER A 344 6.89 27.50 -23.49
C SER A 344 6.14 26.98 -24.73
N MET A 345 5.32 25.94 -24.57
CA MET A 345 4.55 25.35 -25.66
C MET A 345 3.19 26.02 -25.92
N LYS A 346 2.77 27.00 -25.11
CA LYS A 346 1.57 27.76 -25.43
C LYS A 346 1.88 28.61 -26.67
N PRO A 347 1.28 28.32 -27.85
CA PRO A 347 1.54 29.11 -29.04
C PRO A 347 1.23 30.57 -28.73
N ALA A 348 2.15 31.47 -29.08
CA ALA A 348 1.93 32.91 -28.99
C ALA A 348 0.60 33.19 -29.68
N GLY A 349 -0.41 33.55 -28.89
CA GLY A 349 -1.77 33.70 -29.39
C GLY A 349 -1.76 34.62 -30.59
N LYS A 350 -2.43 34.19 -31.67
CA LYS A 350 -2.78 35.09 -32.76
C LYS A 350 -3.55 36.26 -32.13
N VAL A 351 -2.90 37.41 -32.06
CA VAL A 351 -3.52 38.68 -31.72
C VAL A 351 -4.54 38.93 -32.82
N SER A 352 -5.82 38.80 -32.50
CA SER A 352 -6.95 39.12 -33.39
C SER A 352 -7.52 40.47 -33.03
#